data_AF-A0A814TC88-F1
#
_entry.id   AF-A0A814TC88-F1
#
_cell.length_a   1.000
_cell.length_b   1.000
_cell.length_c   1.000
_cell.angle_alpha   90.00
_cell.angle_beta   90.00
_cell.angle_gamma   90.00
#
_symmetry.space_group_name_H-M   'P 1'
#
loop_
_entity.id
_entity.type
_entity.pdbx_description
1 polymer ?
#
loop_
_entity_poly.entity_id
_entity_poly.type
_entity_poly.pdbx_seq_one_letter_code
_entity_poly.pdbx_strand_id
1 'polypeptide(L)'
;MNIFILLLVFGYSIHHVDGYRVRGQTIWQIILCKFSDSPTPKYTPAEIKEKFFTRGTGGVADYWNDISNGLVNFDSSSVNGWYTISETKEQQLKKSRIDRFDDCVKTSKLSILSSRRTIVITSPSIDLWGMNKQIYLGEDNDLTLITHEMGHAYGLSHSFSDDPNYRNSDTARIGEYDDEWDVMSAVHVKRTYTAKYGSAPPGLNGYALERLGWLPMNRIYTFGRKGETSATLTLTTLVNPASNYPSLIRIPCDPSNYRHYYLIEMRFKEKWDAGFDQNFVFIHEIKYNSVTKTYYSYLLRTRNTPTRDPVTSINTNNVKITTGEINVQTRTVSVSIESNIADRCLPGYVWREAIPSDHVCVTRKIRNQTLADNAAAASRRKPSSGPNGVDTCKQGYVWREAYSSNDHVCVLPETRDQAQYDNNHAVKRRNPCRFVYGPLICQNKFVWREADNCDYVCVTSATRKQTFADNAAAPLRRRPDNRCILGYHFRNAYPNDTVCVLDDIRIQVLNDNLAADTRLVYG
;
A
#
# COMPACT_ATOMS: atom_id res chain seq x y z
N MET A 1 -2.83 62.69 -15.94
CA MET A 1 -1.41 62.29 -16.04
C MET A 1 -1.31 60.88 -15.46
N ASN A 2 -0.80 59.95 -16.26
CA ASN A 2 -1.09 58.50 -16.21
C ASN A 2 -0.79 57.81 -14.87
N ILE A 3 -1.78 57.05 -14.36
CA ILE A 3 -1.60 56.03 -13.32
C ILE A 3 -1.25 54.72 -14.04
N PHE A 4 0.02 54.30 -13.94
CA PHE A 4 0.44 52.97 -14.34
C PHE A 4 -0.02 51.95 -13.29
N ILE A 5 -0.99 51.11 -13.66
CA ILE A 5 -1.37 49.93 -12.90
C ILE A 5 -0.29 48.86 -13.15
N LEU A 6 0.55 48.63 -12.13
CA LEU A 6 1.50 47.53 -12.11
C LEU A 6 0.73 46.23 -11.82
N LEU A 7 0.44 45.45 -12.87
CA LEU A 7 -0.06 44.08 -12.74
C LEU A 7 1.04 43.21 -12.11
N LEU A 8 0.90 42.93 -10.81
CA LEU A 8 1.65 41.89 -10.11
C LEU A 8 1.31 40.54 -10.73
N VAL A 9 2.18 40.05 -11.60
CA VAL A 9 2.21 38.64 -12.00
C VAL A 9 2.65 37.84 -10.78
N PHE A 10 1.68 37.26 -10.06
CA PHE A 10 1.95 36.24 -9.07
C PHE A 10 2.62 35.06 -9.77
N GLY A 11 3.94 34.95 -9.61
CA GLY A 11 4.67 33.75 -9.94
C GLY A 11 4.15 32.61 -9.07
N TYR A 12 3.37 31.70 -9.65
CA TYR A 12 3.01 30.45 -9.02
C TYR A 12 4.29 29.67 -8.72
N SER A 13 4.69 29.66 -7.46
CA SER A 13 5.62 28.65 -6.96
C SER A 13 4.91 27.31 -7.01
N ILE A 14 5.36 26.44 -7.91
CA ILE A 14 4.92 25.05 -7.95
C ILE A 14 5.46 24.37 -6.70
N HIS A 15 4.68 24.37 -5.63
CA HIS A 15 4.97 23.55 -4.47
C HIS A 15 4.79 22.08 -4.86
N HIS A 16 5.90 21.36 -5.06
CA HIS A 16 5.89 19.89 -5.10
C HIS A 16 5.64 19.40 -3.68
N VAL A 17 4.38 19.07 -3.39
CA VAL A 17 4.04 18.24 -2.24
C VAL A 17 4.03 16.80 -2.74
N ASP A 18 5.00 16.02 -2.26
CA ASP A 18 4.98 14.57 -2.35
C ASP A 18 3.78 14.06 -1.54
N GLY A 19 2.60 13.99 -2.17
CA GLY A 19 1.52 13.12 -1.69
C GLY A 19 1.98 11.66 -1.78
N TYR A 20 1.38 10.75 -1.00
CA TYR A 20 1.73 9.33 -0.75
C TYR A 20 1.78 8.38 -1.96
N ARG A 21 2.33 8.82 -3.09
CA ARG A 21 2.64 8.05 -4.30
C ARG A 21 3.93 8.63 -4.84
N VAL A 22 5.01 8.03 -4.36
CA VAL A 22 6.36 8.53 -4.57
C VAL A 22 6.68 8.37 -6.05
N ARG A 23 6.51 9.42 -6.86
CA ARG A 23 6.72 9.33 -8.31
C ARG A 23 7.39 10.59 -8.86
N GLY A 24 8.22 10.36 -9.88
CA GLY A 24 9.18 11.23 -10.53
C GLY A 24 10.25 11.74 -9.59
N GLN A 25 10.46 13.06 -9.61
CA GLN A 25 11.59 13.68 -8.94
C GLN A 25 11.39 13.64 -7.42
N THR A 26 12.07 12.72 -6.76
CA THR A 26 12.18 12.76 -5.30
C THR A 26 13.44 13.54 -4.97
N ILE A 27 13.26 14.75 -4.43
CA ILE A 27 14.39 15.68 -4.26
C ILE A 27 15.07 15.41 -2.93
N TRP A 28 16.36 15.09 -3.00
CA TRP A 28 17.20 14.83 -1.83
C TRP A 28 18.26 15.93 -1.65
N GLN A 29 18.49 16.31 -0.41
CA GLN A 29 19.58 17.19 -0.01
C GLN A 29 20.49 16.43 0.94
N ILE A 30 21.71 16.16 0.50
CA ILE A 30 22.75 15.60 1.35
C ILE A 30 23.61 16.75 1.89
N ILE A 31 23.82 16.75 3.21
CA ILE A 31 24.70 17.67 3.94
C ILE A 31 25.79 16.81 4.57
N LEU A 32 27.05 17.02 4.19
CA LEU A 32 28.16 16.28 4.80
C LEU A 32 28.76 17.12 5.91
N CYS A 33 28.97 16.52 7.07
CA CYS A 33 29.56 17.18 8.23
C CYS A 33 30.71 16.38 8.82
N LYS A 34 31.72 17.10 9.29
CA LYS A 34 32.82 16.54 10.08
C LYS A 34 32.91 17.27 11.41
N PHE A 35 33.57 16.67 12.37
CA PHE A 35 33.80 17.25 13.70
C PHE A 35 35.12 18.02 13.75
N SER A 36 35.32 18.82 14.78
CA SER A 36 36.51 19.67 14.92
C SER A 36 37.83 18.87 14.96
N ASP A 37 37.76 17.62 15.43
CA ASP A 37 38.85 16.66 15.58
C ASP A 37 38.84 15.57 14.50
N SER A 38 38.02 15.71 13.46
CA SER A 38 37.89 14.67 12.43
C SER A 38 39.12 14.59 11.53
N PRO A 39 39.52 13.37 11.12
CA PRO A 39 40.48 13.21 10.04
C PRO A 39 39.90 13.70 8.71
N THR A 40 40.71 13.67 7.66
CA THR A 40 40.21 13.90 6.30
C THR A 40 39.14 12.85 5.97
N PRO A 41 37.93 13.28 5.55
CA PRO A 41 36.87 12.36 5.15
C PRO A 41 37.31 11.43 4.03
N LYS A 42 36.80 10.19 4.06
CA LYS A 42 37.19 9.12 3.13
C LYS A 42 36.72 9.38 1.71
N TYR A 43 35.58 10.07 1.56
CA TYR A 43 34.94 10.33 0.29
C TYR A 43 34.78 11.82 0.02
N THR A 44 35.02 12.21 -1.23
CA THR A 44 34.70 13.55 -1.72
C THR A 44 33.20 13.73 -1.92
N PRO A 45 32.67 14.97 -1.90
CA PRO A 45 31.26 15.22 -2.23
C PRO A 45 30.85 14.72 -3.62
N ALA A 46 31.79 14.66 -4.58
CA ALA A 46 31.56 14.15 -5.92
C ALA A 46 31.34 12.62 -5.93
N GLU A 47 32.15 11.87 -5.17
CA GLU A 47 31.98 10.42 -5.02
C GLU A 47 30.68 10.07 -4.28
N ILE A 48 30.32 10.85 -3.25
CA ILE A 48 29.02 10.70 -2.58
C ILE A 48 27.88 10.99 -3.57
N LYS A 49 27.99 12.05 -4.37
CA LYS A 49 26.99 12.37 -5.40
C LYS A 49 26.86 11.23 -6.42
N GLU A 50 27.97 10.64 -6.85
CA GLU A 50 27.97 9.50 -7.76
C GLU A 50 27.25 8.28 -7.15
N LYS A 51 27.60 7.91 -5.92
CA LYS A 51 26.98 6.80 -5.18
C LYS A 51 25.48 6.96 -5.02
N PHE A 52 25.02 8.19 -4.74
CA PHE A 52 23.62 8.45 -4.44
C PHE A 52 22.75 8.71 -5.67
N PHE A 53 23.23 9.53 -6.61
CA PHE A 53 22.37 10.17 -7.61
C PHE A 53 22.73 9.86 -9.07
N THR A 54 23.85 9.18 -9.34
CA THR A 54 24.26 8.84 -10.71
C THR A 54 23.80 7.44 -11.10
N ARG A 55 23.00 7.35 -12.18
CA ARG A 55 22.56 6.09 -12.80
C ARG A 55 23.70 5.35 -13.51
N GLY A 56 23.59 4.03 -13.60
CA GLY A 56 24.54 3.16 -14.29
C GLY A 56 25.81 2.85 -13.49
N THR A 57 25.84 3.16 -12.19
CA THR A 57 27.02 2.99 -11.32
C THR A 57 26.88 1.81 -10.38
N GLY A 58 25.70 1.17 -10.33
CA GLY A 58 25.33 0.18 -9.32
C GLY A 58 25.02 0.82 -7.97
N GLY A 59 24.74 2.13 -7.94
CA GLY A 59 24.51 2.90 -6.73
C GLY A 59 23.04 2.97 -6.30
N VAL A 60 22.76 3.88 -5.39
CA VAL A 60 21.43 4.12 -4.80
C VAL A 60 20.40 4.52 -5.87
N ALA A 61 20.81 5.31 -6.87
CA ALA A 61 19.97 5.73 -7.99
C ALA A 61 19.52 4.54 -8.85
N ASP A 62 20.38 3.55 -9.04
CA ASP A 62 20.03 2.33 -9.78
C ASP A 62 19.08 1.46 -8.98
N TYR A 63 19.34 1.28 -7.68
CA TYR A 63 18.46 0.54 -6.78
C TYR A 63 17.03 1.08 -6.82
N TRP A 64 16.85 2.36 -6.49
CA TRP A 64 15.51 2.94 -6.39
C TRP A 64 14.81 3.07 -7.73
N ASN A 65 15.54 3.26 -8.84
CA ASN A 65 14.94 3.16 -10.15
C ASN A 65 14.39 1.76 -10.41
N ASP A 66 15.18 0.73 -10.18
CA ASP A 66 14.80 -0.64 -10.54
C ASP A 66 13.65 -1.15 -9.69
N ILE A 67 13.69 -0.88 -8.38
CA ILE A 67 12.63 -1.27 -7.44
C ILE A 67 11.33 -0.49 -7.69
N SER A 68 11.42 0.77 -8.11
CA SER A 68 10.24 1.57 -8.48
C SER A 68 9.78 1.37 -9.92
N ASN A 69 10.45 0.52 -10.72
CA ASN A 69 10.20 0.38 -12.15
C ASN A 69 10.25 1.73 -12.92
N GLY A 70 11.25 2.55 -12.60
CA GLY A 70 11.46 3.87 -13.19
C GLY A 70 10.46 4.93 -12.76
N LEU A 71 9.65 4.64 -11.73
CA LEU A 71 8.69 5.60 -11.21
C LEU A 71 9.37 6.73 -10.44
N VAL A 72 10.60 6.57 -9.92
CA VAL A 72 11.34 7.68 -9.28
C VAL A 72 12.68 7.96 -9.93
N ASN A 73 13.12 9.22 -9.78
CA ASN A 73 14.49 9.64 -10.04
C ASN A 73 14.94 10.68 -9.00
N PHE A 74 16.22 11.02 -9.03
CA PHE A 74 16.84 11.94 -8.09
C PHE A 74 17.30 13.24 -8.75
N ASP A 75 16.71 13.60 -9.88
CA ASP A 75 17.01 14.86 -10.55
C ASP A 75 16.76 16.04 -9.59
N SER A 76 17.57 17.09 -9.71
CA SER A 76 17.57 18.25 -8.80
C SER A 76 18.01 17.95 -7.36
N SER A 77 18.48 16.74 -7.06
CA SER A 77 19.11 16.44 -5.77
C SER A 77 20.51 17.03 -5.67
N SER A 78 20.98 17.27 -4.44
CA SER A 78 22.26 17.95 -4.18
C SER A 78 23.07 17.27 -3.08
N VAL A 79 24.39 17.40 -3.17
CA VAL A 79 25.35 17.04 -2.12
C VAL A 79 26.13 18.29 -1.76
N ASN A 80 26.15 18.63 -0.48
CA ASN A 80 26.64 19.92 -0.01
C ASN A 80 27.75 19.74 1.03
N GLY A 81 28.97 20.09 0.61
CA GLY A 81 30.14 20.41 1.45
C GLY A 81 30.59 19.34 2.45
N TRP A 82 31.74 19.55 3.09
CA TRP A 82 32.10 18.93 4.37
C TRP A 82 32.17 20.05 5.40
N TYR A 83 31.08 20.30 6.10
CA TYR A 83 30.99 21.38 7.09
C TYR A 83 31.58 20.93 8.43
N THR A 84 32.46 21.74 9.00
CA THR A 84 33.09 21.42 10.30
C THR A 84 32.19 21.90 11.43
N ILE A 85 31.55 20.97 12.12
CA ILE A 85 30.89 21.22 13.41
C ILE A 85 32.00 21.57 14.42
N SER A 86 31.78 22.60 15.23
CA SER A 86 32.80 23.13 16.15
C SER A 86 33.16 22.19 17.30
N GLU A 87 32.31 21.21 17.58
CA GLU A 87 32.49 20.22 18.64
C GLU A 87 33.22 18.98 18.14
N THR A 88 33.87 18.27 19.08
CA THR A 88 34.54 17.00 18.81
C THR A 88 33.56 15.86 18.60
N LYS A 89 34.03 14.76 17.99
CA LYS A 89 33.26 13.51 17.86
C LYS A 89 32.70 13.05 19.21
N GLU A 90 33.52 13.09 20.26
CA GLU A 90 33.13 12.65 21.61
C GLU A 90 32.04 13.53 22.22
N GLN A 91 32.10 14.85 22.01
CA GLN A 91 31.06 15.77 22.46
C GLN A 91 29.73 15.50 21.74
N GLN A 92 29.78 15.25 20.44
CA GLN A 92 28.60 14.93 19.63
C GLN A 92 27.95 13.60 20.04
N LEU A 93 28.74 12.57 20.39
CA LEU A 93 28.23 11.29 20.90
C LEU A 93 27.43 11.41 22.21
N LYS A 94 27.59 12.49 22.97
CA LYS A 94 26.85 12.75 24.22
C LYS A 94 25.49 13.43 23.97
N LYS A 95 25.19 13.85 22.74
CA LYS A 95 23.94 14.53 22.37
C LYS A 95 22.87 13.54 21.90
N SER A 96 21.62 14.01 21.89
CA SER A 96 20.54 13.24 21.28
C SER A 96 20.74 13.11 19.77
N ARG A 97 20.09 12.11 19.16
CA ARG A 97 20.15 11.91 17.70
C ARG A 97 19.68 13.12 16.89
N ILE A 98 18.68 13.83 17.40
CA ILE A 98 18.08 15.00 16.73
C ILE A 98 19.02 16.19 16.84
N ASP A 99 19.59 16.44 18.02
CA ASP A 99 20.56 17.53 18.20
C ASP A 99 21.78 17.35 17.28
N ARG A 100 22.28 16.11 17.13
CA ARG A 100 23.38 15.81 16.18
C ARG A 100 23.03 16.15 14.74
N PHE A 101 21.80 15.86 14.31
CA PHE A 101 21.32 16.19 12.97
C PHE A 101 21.19 17.71 12.80
N ASP A 102 20.55 18.38 13.76
CA ASP A 102 20.32 19.82 13.73
C ASP A 102 21.62 20.63 13.78
N ASP A 103 22.64 20.16 14.52
CA ASP A 103 23.96 20.78 14.56
C ASP A 103 24.63 20.79 13.17
N CYS A 104 24.57 19.67 12.44
CA CYS A 104 25.10 19.60 11.08
C CYS A 104 24.36 20.55 10.14
N VAL A 105 23.03 20.53 10.18
CA VAL A 105 22.18 21.41 9.37
C VAL A 105 22.49 22.88 9.66
N LYS A 106 22.51 23.27 10.94
CA LYS A 106 22.81 24.64 11.38
C LYS A 106 24.20 25.09 10.92
N THR A 107 25.20 24.22 11.05
CA THR A 107 26.58 24.49 10.62
C THR A 107 26.65 24.75 9.10
N SER A 108 25.86 24.01 8.32
CA SER A 108 25.80 24.18 6.86
C SER A 108 25.15 25.49 6.41
N LYS A 109 24.34 26.12 7.28
CA LYS A 109 23.49 27.29 6.98
C LYS A 109 22.50 27.05 5.83
N LEU A 110 22.24 25.80 5.46
CA LEU A 110 21.26 25.44 4.44
C LEU A 110 19.85 25.39 5.04
N SER A 111 18.85 25.78 4.26
CA SER A 111 17.45 25.65 4.64
C SER A 111 16.94 24.23 4.40
N ILE A 112 16.29 23.64 5.41
CA ILE A 112 15.48 22.44 5.23
C ILE A 112 14.14 22.85 4.65
N LEU A 113 13.79 22.29 3.49
CA LEU A 113 12.50 22.50 2.83
C LEU A 113 11.63 21.27 3.02
N SER A 114 10.36 21.45 3.39
CA SER A 114 9.38 20.36 3.56
C SER A 114 9.12 19.56 2.27
N SER A 115 9.43 20.16 1.11
CA SER A 115 9.37 19.55 -0.22
C SER A 115 10.58 18.68 -0.55
N ARG A 116 11.57 18.56 0.34
CA ARG A 116 12.79 17.76 0.15
C ARG A 116 12.96 16.73 1.26
N ARG A 117 13.74 15.70 0.97
CA ARG A 117 14.28 14.78 1.98
C ARG A 117 15.71 15.17 2.28
N THR A 118 16.10 15.15 3.56
CA THR A 118 17.42 15.59 3.99
C THR A 118 18.20 14.42 4.56
N ILE A 119 19.44 14.26 4.09
CA ILE A 119 20.39 13.28 4.60
C ILE A 119 21.57 14.04 5.18
N VAL A 120 21.85 13.81 6.46
CA VAL A 120 23.14 14.18 7.07
C VAL A 120 24.06 12.97 6.95
N ILE A 121 25.28 13.19 6.45
CA ILE A 121 26.33 12.17 6.46
C ILE A 121 27.50 12.70 7.27
N THR A 122 27.96 11.94 8.26
CA THR A 122 29.13 12.34 9.05
C THR A 122 30.38 11.51 8.80
N SER A 123 31.51 12.20 8.94
CA SER A 123 32.85 11.62 8.99
C SER A 123 33.53 12.05 10.30
N PRO A 124 33.90 11.12 11.19
CA PRO A 124 33.58 9.69 11.16
C PRO A 124 32.08 9.38 11.34
N SER A 125 31.70 8.14 11.05
CA SER A 125 30.37 7.59 11.32
C SER A 125 30.09 7.54 12.84
N ILE A 126 28.97 8.11 13.30
CA ILE A 126 28.59 8.10 14.74
C ILE A 126 27.13 7.71 15.04
N ASP A 127 26.28 7.58 14.03
CA ASP A 127 24.87 7.23 14.19
C ASP A 127 24.28 6.69 12.88
N LEU A 128 23.11 6.06 12.95
CA LEU A 128 22.35 5.56 11.81
C LEU A 128 20.85 5.54 12.14
N TRP A 129 20.07 6.35 11.43
CA TRP A 129 18.60 6.32 11.53
C TRP A 129 17.93 7.16 10.43
N GLY A 130 16.65 6.90 10.22
CA GLY A 130 15.79 7.62 9.29
C GLY A 130 14.37 7.75 9.85
N MET A 131 13.82 8.95 9.83
CA MET A 131 12.42 9.23 10.18
C MET A 131 11.96 10.54 9.55
N ASN A 132 10.67 10.67 9.23
CA ASN A 132 10.06 11.95 8.85
C ASN A 132 10.85 12.77 7.79
N LYS A 133 11.24 12.13 6.68
CA LYS A 133 12.06 12.72 5.58
C LYS A 133 13.49 13.14 5.98
N GLN A 134 13.94 12.84 7.19
CA GLN A 134 15.29 13.11 7.70
C GLN A 134 16.04 11.79 7.90
N ILE A 135 17.31 11.79 7.53
CA ILE A 135 18.19 10.63 7.64
C ILE A 135 19.54 11.08 8.20
N TYR A 136 20.10 10.29 9.09
CA TYR A 136 21.48 10.40 9.55
C TYR A 136 22.23 9.13 9.16
N LEU A 137 23.35 9.31 8.45
CA LEU A 137 24.25 8.26 8.03
C LEU A 137 25.68 8.58 8.46
N GLY A 138 26.51 7.54 8.50
CA GLY A 138 27.95 7.64 8.44
C GLY A 138 28.50 7.45 7.03
N GLU A 139 29.69 8.00 6.78
CA GLU A 139 30.36 7.91 5.47
C GLU A 139 30.64 6.45 5.01
N ASP A 140 30.73 5.51 5.96
CA ASP A 140 31.04 4.10 5.70
C ASP A 140 29.81 3.20 5.55
N ASN A 141 28.59 3.74 5.61
CA ASN A 141 27.39 2.92 5.44
C ASN A 141 27.31 2.33 4.03
N ASP A 142 27.00 1.04 3.95
CA ASP A 142 26.78 0.32 2.70
C ASP A 142 25.43 0.67 2.06
N LEU A 143 25.19 0.17 0.83
CA LEU A 143 23.92 0.43 0.13
C LEU A 143 22.71 -0.11 0.89
N THR A 144 22.87 -1.19 1.65
CA THR A 144 21.77 -1.80 2.41
C THR A 144 21.26 -0.87 3.50
N LEU A 145 22.15 -0.32 4.32
CA LEU A 145 21.78 0.62 5.37
C LEU A 145 21.25 1.94 4.78
N ILE A 146 21.91 2.45 3.73
CA ILE A 146 21.47 3.69 3.06
C ILE A 146 20.03 3.56 2.55
N THR A 147 19.75 2.49 1.80
CA THR A 147 18.43 2.29 1.20
C THR A 147 17.36 1.96 2.24
N HIS A 148 17.71 1.26 3.33
CA HIS A 148 16.81 1.06 4.45
C HIS A 148 16.31 2.39 5.04
N GLU A 149 17.23 3.29 5.39
CA GLU A 149 16.85 4.60 5.96
C GLU A 149 16.13 5.48 4.94
N MET A 150 16.48 5.38 3.65
CA MET A 150 15.73 6.04 2.58
C MET A 150 14.29 5.50 2.47
N GLY A 151 14.07 4.21 2.73
CA GLY A 151 12.74 3.62 2.85
C GLY A 151 11.89 4.30 3.93
N HIS A 152 12.47 4.61 5.09
CA HIS A 152 11.78 5.39 6.14
C HIS A 152 11.43 6.80 5.70
N ALA A 153 12.33 7.48 4.97
CA ALA A 153 12.03 8.79 4.40
C ALA A 153 10.96 8.75 3.29
N TYR A 154 10.67 7.57 2.74
CA TYR A 154 9.50 7.32 1.88
C TYR A 154 8.24 6.89 2.64
N GLY A 155 8.29 6.77 3.97
CA GLY A 155 7.14 6.41 4.81
C GLY A 155 6.93 4.89 4.94
N LEU A 156 7.96 4.10 4.66
CA LEU A 156 7.96 2.66 4.94
C LEU A 156 8.30 2.39 6.42
N SER A 157 7.72 1.31 6.93
CA SER A 157 8.00 0.78 8.26
C SER A 157 8.81 -0.50 8.14
N HIS A 158 9.42 -0.97 9.24
CA HIS A 158 10.13 -2.24 9.25
C HIS A 158 9.23 -3.39 8.81
N SER A 159 9.82 -4.40 8.18
CA SER A 159 9.19 -5.71 7.98
C SER A 159 9.49 -6.64 9.14
N PHE A 160 8.62 -7.63 9.28
CA PHE A 160 8.63 -8.58 10.38
C PHE A 160 8.54 -10.00 9.83
N SER A 161 8.90 -10.98 10.65
CA SER A 161 8.36 -12.34 10.53
C SER A 161 7.33 -12.61 11.63
N ASP A 162 6.57 -13.68 11.45
CA ASP A 162 5.65 -14.19 12.45
C ASP A 162 6.31 -15.04 13.56
N ASP A 163 7.65 -15.14 13.59
CA ASP A 163 8.38 -15.94 14.58
C ASP A 163 8.30 -15.32 15.99
N PRO A 164 7.62 -15.97 16.95
CA PRO A 164 7.47 -15.43 18.29
C PRO A 164 8.77 -15.45 19.11
N ASN A 165 9.77 -16.21 18.67
CA ASN A 165 11.03 -16.41 19.38
C ASN A 165 12.18 -15.58 18.81
N TYR A 166 11.98 -14.92 17.67
CA TYR A 166 13.00 -14.07 17.09
C TYR A 166 12.93 -12.66 17.68
N ARG A 167 14.08 -12.16 18.12
CA ARG A 167 14.28 -10.77 18.54
C ARG A 167 15.65 -10.31 18.08
N ASN A 168 15.69 -9.31 17.22
CA ASN A 168 16.92 -8.78 16.64
C ASN A 168 17.85 -8.12 17.67
N SER A 169 17.28 -7.41 18.64
CA SER A 169 17.99 -6.75 19.75
C SER A 169 17.05 -6.54 20.93
N ASP A 170 17.58 -6.24 22.12
CA ASP A 170 16.76 -6.04 23.32
C ASP A 170 15.68 -4.96 23.14
N THR A 171 15.99 -3.94 22.33
CA THR A 171 15.07 -2.84 21.99
C THR A 171 14.13 -3.14 20.84
N ALA A 172 14.42 -4.18 20.03
CA ALA A 172 13.59 -4.57 18.90
C ALA A 172 12.35 -5.34 19.36
N ARG A 173 11.28 -5.23 18.58
CA ARG A 173 10.06 -6.01 18.76
C ARG A 173 10.26 -7.44 18.27
N ILE A 174 9.42 -8.35 18.77
CA ILE A 174 9.39 -9.74 18.30
C ILE A 174 9.10 -9.79 16.80
N GLY A 175 9.93 -10.54 16.08
CA GLY A 175 9.90 -10.71 14.63
C GLY A 175 10.40 -9.52 13.83
N GLU A 176 10.73 -8.38 14.45
CA GLU A 176 11.22 -7.18 13.74
C GLU A 176 12.59 -7.46 13.10
N TYR A 177 12.78 -7.03 11.85
CA TYR A 177 14.00 -7.27 11.07
C TYR A 177 14.26 -8.75 10.73
N ASP A 178 13.21 -9.58 10.66
CA ASP A 178 13.32 -11.03 10.39
C ASP A 178 12.69 -11.46 9.05
N ASP A 179 12.42 -10.51 8.15
CA ASP A 179 12.11 -10.78 6.74
C ASP A 179 13.38 -10.57 5.91
N GLU A 180 14.24 -11.59 5.85
CA GLU A 180 15.57 -11.51 5.23
C GLU A 180 15.52 -11.17 3.72
N TRP A 181 14.34 -11.18 3.08
CA TRP A 181 14.16 -10.93 1.65
C TRP A 181 13.63 -9.52 1.34
N ASP A 182 13.44 -8.68 2.36
CA ASP A 182 12.93 -7.32 2.24
C ASP A 182 13.89 -6.31 2.85
N VAL A 183 14.27 -5.26 2.10
CA VAL A 183 15.22 -4.24 2.60
C VAL A 183 14.74 -3.56 3.89
N MET A 184 13.43 -3.53 4.17
CA MET A 184 12.91 -2.99 5.43
C MET A 184 13.15 -3.89 6.65
N SER A 185 13.87 -5.01 6.50
CA SER A 185 14.47 -5.78 7.59
C SER A 185 15.97 -5.52 7.80
N ALA A 186 16.55 -4.53 7.11
CA ALA A 186 17.87 -3.95 7.38
C ALA A 186 19.03 -4.97 7.50
N VAL A 187 19.70 -5.00 8.65
CA VAL A 187 21.00 -5.64 8.86
C VAL A 187 21.03 -7.13 8.56
N HIS A 188 19.90 -7.84 8.69
CA HIS A 188 19.81 -9.30 8.52
C HIS A 188 19.26 -9.74 7.16
N VAL A 189 19.29 -8.86 6.15
CA VAL A 189 18.80 -9.23 4.82
C VAL A 189 19.81 -10.06 4.01
N LYS A 190 19.29 -10.87 3.10
CA LYS A 190 20.02 -11.53 2.02
C LYS A 190 20.58 -10.48 1.08
N ARG A 191 21.91 -10.42 0.97
CA ARG A 191 22.62 -9.36 0.26
C ARG A 191 23.16 -9.86 -1.07
N THR A 192 23.11 -9.00 -2.06
CA THR A 192 23.88 -9.14 -3.30
C THR A 192 25.10 -8.21 -3.27
N TYR A 193 25.86 -8.14 -4.36
CA TYR A 193 27.03 -7.29 -4.49
C TYR A 193 26.98 -6.47 -5.78
N THR A 194 27.37 -5.21 -5.67
CA THR A 194 27.59 -4.30 -6.79
C THR A 194 29.10 -4.19 -7.02
N ALA A 195 29.50 -4.04 -8.28
CA ALA A 195 30.91 -4.02 -8.64
C ALA A 195 31.69 -2.87 -7.97
N LYS A 196 31.04 -1.71 -7.79
CA LYS A 196 31.68 -0.49 -7.26
C LYS A 196 31.46 -0.27 -5.76
N TYR A 197 30.27 -0.56 -5.24
CA TYR A 197 29.88 -0.19 -3.87
C TYR A 197 29.76 -1.38 -2.92
N GLY A 198 30.08 -2.59 -3.37
CA GLY A 198 30.08 -3.79 -2.53
C GLY A 198 28.67 -4.24 -2.18
N SER A 199 28.43 -4.58 -0.90
CA SER A 199 27.18 -5.16 -0.42
C SER A 199 25.97 -4.30 -0.77
N ALA A 200 24.92 -4.96 -1.26
CA ALA A 200 23.67 -4.35 -1.69
C ALA A 200 22.45 -5.13 -1.17
N PRO A 201 21.33 -4.43 -0.95
CA PRO A 201 20.12 -5.00 -0.37
C PRO A 201 19.32 -5.82 -1.40
N PRO A 202 18.37 -6.65 -0.94
CA PRO A 202 17.31 -7.15 -1.78
C PRO A 202 16.28 -6.05 -2.10
N GLY A 203 15.33 -6.36 -2.98
CA GLY A 203 14.19 -5.49 -3.24
C GLY A 203 13.20 -5.36 -2.07
N LEU A 204 12.12 -4.61 -2.31
CA LEU A 204 11.01 -4.44 -1.38
C LEU A 204 9.97 -5.57 -1.51
N ASN A 205 9.35 -5.94 -0.40
CA ASN A 205 8.14 -6.78 -0.43
C ASN A 205 6.93 -6.03 -1.02
N GLY A 206 5.92 -6.78 -1.40
CA GLY A 206 4.73 -6.32 -2.12
C GLY A 206 3.89 -5.35 -1.31
N TYR A 207 3.88 -5.46 0.03
CA TYR A 207 3.23 -4.48 0.89
C TYR A 207 3.90 -3.10 0.77
N ALA A 208 5.23 -3.05 0.81
CA ALA A 208 5.97 -1.81 0.67
C ALA A 208 5.86 -1.21 -0.75
N LEU A 209 5.98 -2.03 -1.79
CA LEU A 209 5.77 -1.59 -3.18
C LEU A 209 4.37 -1.02 -3.39
N GLU A 210 3.34 -1.68 -2.86
CA GLU A 210 1.98 -1.18 -2.94
C GLU A 210 1.81 0.11 -2.15
N ARG A 211 2.35 0.20 -0.92
CA ARG A 211 2.27 1.41 -0.08
C ARG A 211 2.90 2.63 -0.75
N LEU A 212 3.92 2.44 -1.59
CA LEU A 212 4.54 3.51 -2.37
C LEU A 212 3.80 3.85 -3.68
N GLY A 213 2.81 3.05 -4.06
CA GLY A 213 2.13 3.13 -5.36
C GLY A 213 2.99 2.64 -6.53
N TRP A 214 4.00 1.81 -6.25
CA TRP A 214 4.94 1.29 -7.26
C TRP A 214 4.52 -0.02 -7.90
N LEU A 215 3.46 -0.64 -7.37
CA LEU A 215 2.82 -1.77 -8.01
C LEU A 215 1.56 -1.29 -8.76
N PRO A 216 1.44 -1.51 -10.09
CA PRO A 216 0.27 -1.08 -10.83
C PRO A 216 -1.00 -1.85 -10.39
N MET A 217 -2.15 -1.16 -10.29
CA MET A 217 -3.41 -1.72 -9.76
C MET A 217 -3.86 -2.99 -10.48
N ASN A 218 -3.68 -3.04 -11.80
CA ASN A 218 -4.05 -4.19 -12.62
C ASN A 218 -3.13 -5.41 -12.41
N ARG A 219 -2.06 -5.28 -11.62
CA ARG A 219 -1.16 -6.37 -11.22
C ARG A 219 -1.54 -6.98 -9.88
N ILE A 220 -2.54 -6.43 -9.18
CA ILE A 220 -2.97 -6.90 -7.87
C ILE A 220 -4.32 -7.61 -8.00
N TYR A 221 -4.35 -8.90 -7.68
CA TYR A 221 -5.59 -9.66 -7.62
C TYR A 221 -6.10 -9.71 -6.18
N THR A 222 -7.33 -9.26 -5.93
CA THR A 222 -7.98 -9.39 -4.60
C THR A 222 -8.96 -10.56 -4.62
N PHE A 223 -8.62 -11.64 -3.91
CA PHE A 223 -9.44 -12.84 -3.81
C PHE A 223 -10.79 -12.57 -3.15
N GLY A 224 -11.83 -13.21 -3.68
CA GLY A 224 -13.21 -13.11 -3.20
C GLY A 224 -13.94 -11.86 -3.66
N ARG A 225 -13.27 -10.92 -4.35
CA ARG A 225 -13.89 -9.67 -4.81
C ARG A 225 -15.02 -9.91 -5.80
N LYS A 226 -14.96 -11.00 -6.59
CA LYS A 226 -16.01 -11.41 -7.52
C LYS A 226 -17.02 -12.38 -6.89
N GLY A 227 -16.87 -12.70 -5.60
CA GLY A 227 -17.74 -13.62 -4.87
C GLY A 227 -17.20 -15.05 -4.81
N GLU A 228 -16.00 -15.30 -5.34
CA GLU A 228 -15.37 -16.61 -5.28
C GLU A 228 -15.03 -17.01 -3.84
N THR A 229 -15.28 -18.27 -3.49
CA THR A 229 -14.90 -18.86 -2.20
C THR A 229 -13.80 -19.91 -2.33
N SER A 230 -13.47 -20.30 -3.57
CA SER A 230 -12.30 -21.11 -3.92
C SER A 230 -11.82 -20.73 -5.32
N ALA A 231 -10.50 -20.71 -5.53
CA ALA A 231 -9.88 -20.55 -6.85
C ALA A 231 -8.44 -21.08 -6.86
N THR A 232 -7.98 -21.45 -8.05
CA THR A 232 -6.55 -21.62 -8.36
C THR A 232 -6.13 -20.52 -9.32
N LEU A 233 -5.16 -19.70 -8.91
CA LEU A 233 -4.69 -18.52 -9.63
C LEU A 233 -3.25 -18.73 -10.10
N THR A 234 -2.91 -18.21 -11.27
CA THR A 234 -1.52 -18.11 -11.73
C THR A 234 -0.94 -16.76 -11.30
N LEU A 235 0.20 -16.78 -10.63
CA LEU A 235 0.96 -15.62 -10.15
C LEU A 235 2.28 -15.52 -10.93
N THR A 236 2.68 -14.32 -11.35
CA THR A 236 4.01 -14.06 -11.93
C THR A 236 4.89 -13.26 -10.96
N THR A 237 6.12 -12.93 -11.36
CA THR A 237 7.10 -12.27 -10.49
C THR A 237 6.60 -10.90 -10.02
N LEU A 238 6.93 -10.57 -8.77
CA LEU A 238 6.56 -9.30 -8.13
C LEU A 238 7.16 -8.11 -8.89
N VAL A 239 8.46 -8.18 -9.13
CA VAL A 239 9.25 -7.18 -9.88
C VAL A 239 9.58 -7.75 -11.26
N ASN A 240 9.63 -6.90 -12.28
CA ASN A 240 9.91 -7.29 -13.68
C ASN A 240 9.01 -8.43 -14.21
N PRO A 241 7.67 -8.26 -14.19
CA PRO A 241 6.77 -9.34 -14.58
C PRO A 241 6.96 -9.77 -16.03
N ALA A 242 6.96 -11.09 -16.25
CA ALA A 242 7.14 -11.70 -17.57
C ALA A 242 5.83 -11.93 -18.34
N SER A 243 4.68 -11.64 -17.73
CA SER A 243 3.35 -11.94 -18.28
C SER A 243 2.28 -10.99 -17.73
N ASN A 244 1.05 -11.08 -18.25
CA ASN A 244 -0.11 -10.31 -17.79
C ASN A 244 -0.81 -10.89 -16.55
N TYR A 245 -0.31 -11.99 -15.98
CA TYR A 245 -0.83 -12.52 -14.71
C TYR A 245 -0.62 -11.51 -13.57
N PRO A 246 -1.38 -11.61 -12.47
CA PRO A 246 -1.12 -10.82 -11.26
C PRO A 246 0.33 -11.01 -10.77
N SER A 247 0.93 -9.95 -10.23
CA SER A 247 2.23 -9.96 -9.55
C SER A 247 2.10 -10.02 -8.03
N LEU A 248 0.90 -9.75 -7.51
CA LEU A 248 0.57 -9.82 -6.09
C LEU A 248 -0.87 -10.33 -5.94
N ILE A 249 -1.07 -11.30 -5.06
CA ILE A 249 -2.42 -11.75 -4.67
C ILE A 249 -2.69 -11.27 -3.26
N ARG A 250 -3.81 -10.60 -3.06
CA ARG A 250 -4.32 -10.18 -1.75
C ARG A 250 -5.52 -11.03 -1.35
N ILE A 251 -5.48 -11.56 -0.13
CA ILE A 251 -6.50 -12.46 0.39
C ILE A 251 -7.00 -11.92 1.74
N PRO A 252 -8.19 -11.32 1.79
CA PRO A 252 -8.82 -10.93 3.05
C PRO A 252 -8.90 -12.12 4.01
N CYS A 253 -8.58 -11.93 5.29
CA CYS A 253 -8.64 -13.03 6.27
C CYS A 253 -9.42 -12.72 7.56
N ASP A 254 -9.74 -11.45 7.83
CA ASP A 254 -10.52 -11.05 8.99
C ASP A 254 -11.86 -10.39 8.57
N PRO A 255 -13.01 -10.99 8.90
CA PRO A 255 -14.32 -10.43 8.59
C PRO A 255 -14.69 -9.18 9.42
N SER A 256 -13.95 -8.91 10.49
CA SER A 256 -14.09 -7.71 11.33
C SER A 256 -13.13 -6.59 10.92
N ASN A 257 -12.03 -6.93 10.25
CA ASN A 257 -11.02 -5.99 9.81
C ASN A 257 -10.55 -6.32 8.39
N TYR A 258 -11.16 -5.68 7.40
CA TYR A 258 -10.85 -5.83 5.98
C TYR A 258 -9.45 -5.37 5.58
N ARG A 259 -8.64 -4.98 6.55
CA ARG A 259 -7.28 -4.47 6.40
C ARG A 259 -6.28 -5.46 7.02
N HIS A 260 -6.78 -6.55 7.58
CA HIS A 260 -6.02 -7.74 7.92
C HIS A 260 -6.23 -8.79 6.82
N TYR A 261 -5.15 -9.06 6.10
CA TYR A 261 -5.15 -9.89 4.90
C TYR A 261 -3.79 -10.53 4.69
N TYR A 262 -3.75 -11.59 3.89
CA TYR A 262 -2.50 -12.15 3.37
C TYR A 262 -2.13 -11.53 2.03
N LEU A 263 -0.84 -11.41 1.79
CA LEU A 263 -0.25 -11.15 0.48
C LEU A 263 0.55 -12.38 0.04
N ILE A 264 0.48 -12.68 -1.26
CA ILE A 264 1.30 -13.70 -1.89
C ILE A 264 2.05 -13.08 -3.04
N GLU A 265 3.37 -13.23 -3.02
CA GLU A 265 4.30 -12.75 -4.03
C GLU A 265 5.31 -13.82 -4.39
N MET A 266 5.88 -13.72 -5.58
CA MET A 266 6.95 -14.61 -6.04
C MET A 266 8.14 -13.77 -6.51
N ARG A 267 9.35 -14.14 -6.10
CA ARG A 267 10.58 -13.44 -6.47
C ARG A 267 11.65 -14.43 -6.92
N PHE A 268 12.41 -14.01 -7.93
CA PHE A 268 13.52 -14.78 -8.48
C PHE A 268 14.83 -14.25 -7.91
N LYS A 269 15.82 -15.15 -7.75
CA LYS A 269 17.18 -14.81 -7.29
C LYS A 269 17.99 -14.07 -8.35
N GLU A 270 17.55 -12.89 -8.74
CA GLU A 270 18.17 -12.13 -9.83
C GLU A 270 18.27 -10.64 -9.49
N LYS A 271 19.18 -9.92 -10.15
CA LYS A 271 19.41 -8.50 -9.94
C LYS A 271 19.65 -8.19 -8.45
N TRP A 272 18.85 -7.31 -7.85
CA TRP A 272 18.91 -6.96 -6.43
C TRP A 272 18.60 -8.14 -5.51
N ASP A 273 17.83 -9.13 -5.99
CA ASP A 273 17.48 -10.35 -5.26
C ASP A 273 18.48 -11.50 -5.50
N ALA A 274 19.60 -11.26 -6.20
CA ALA A 274 20.58 -12.30 -6.51
C ALA A 274 21.26 -12.93 -5.27
N GLY A 275 21.15 -12.28 -4.11
CA GLY A 275 21.58 -12.81 -2.81
C GLY A 275 20.69 -13.91 -2.24
N PHE A 276 19.54 -14.21 -2.86
CA PHE A 276 18.63 -15.26 -2.39
C PHE A 276 19.21 -16.65 -2.67
N ASP A 277 18.98 -17.58 -1.74
CA ASP A 277 19.44 -18.96 -1.87
C ASP A 277 18.77 -19.66 -3.06
N GLN A 278 17.48 -19.40 -3.26
CA GLN A 278 16.63 -19.93 -4.34
C GLN A 278 15.54 -18.92 -4.75
N ASN A 279 14.74 -19.27 -5.77
CA ASN A 279 13.50 -18.55 -6.05
C ASN A 279 12.47 -18.91 -4.99
N PHE A 280 11.72 -17.93 -4.52
CA PHE A 280 10.77 -18.13 -3.43
C PHE A 280 9.38 -17.61 -3.79
N VAL A 281 8.38 -18.26 -3.20
CA VAL A 281 7.04 -17.70 -3.02
C VAL A 281 6.91 -17.33 -1.56
N PHE A 282 6.45 -16.12 -1.29
CA PHE A 282 6.28 -15.60 0.05
C PHE A 282 4.81 -15.44 0.37
N ILE A 283 4.45 -15.76 1.61
CA ILE A 283 3.15 -15.42 2.17
C ILE A 283 3.42 -14.45 3.32
N HIS A 284 2.89 -13.24 3.20
CA HIS A 284 2.95 -12.22 4.26
C HIS A 284 1.57 -12.00 4.86
N GLU A 285 1.48 -11.92 6.18
CA GLU A 285 0.30 -11.45 6.89
C GLU A 285 0.42 -9.95 7.16
N ILE A 286 -0.55 -9.16 6.71
CA ILE A 286 -0.61 -7.73 6.98
C ILE A 286 -1.56 -7.53 8.14
N LYS A 287 -1.08 -6.98 9.26
CA LYS A 287 -1.91 -6.75 10.46
C LYS A 287 -1.58 -5.46 11.18
N TYR A 288 -2.61 -4.93 11.86
CA TYR A 288 -2.53 -3.68 12.60
C TYR A 288 -1.81 -3.87 13.93
N ASN A 289 -0.91 -2.95 14.24
CA ASN A 289 -0.40 -2.78 15.59
C ASN A 289 -1.08 -1.58 16.25
N SER A 290 -1.75 -1.81 17.38
CA SER A 290 -2.47 -0.76 18.11
C SER A 290 -1.56 0.22 18.85
N VAL A 291 -0.33 -0.18 19.19
CA VAL A 291 0.64 0.65 19.92
C VAL A 291 1.23 1.69 18.99
N THR A 292 1.75 1.27 17.83
CA THR A 292 2.36 2.16 16.84
C THR A 292 1.35 2.72 15.83
N LYS A 293 0.08 2.31 15.94
CA LYS A 293 -1.02 2.69 15.06
C LYS A 293 -0.71 2.47 13.58
N THR A 294 0.03 1.40 13.26
CA THR A 294 0.58 1.14 11.94
C THR A 294 0.33 -0.32 11.53
N TYR A 295 0.15 -0.56 10.23
CA TYR A 295 0.11 -1.90 9.65
C TYR A 295 1.52 -2.32 9.23
N TYR A 296 1.90 -3.54 9.61
CA TYR A 296 3.18 -4.14 9.26
C TYR A 296 2.98 -5.39 8.41
N SER A 297 4.00 -5.71 7.63
CA SER A 297 4.12 -6.97 6.90
C SER A 297 4.83 -8.00 7.76
N TYR A 298 4.23 -9.18 7.92
CA TYR A 298 4.78 -10.31 8.65
C TYR A 298 4.99 -11.49 7.71
N LEU A 299 6.24 -11.80 7.36
CA LEU A 299 6.58 -13.02 6.64
C LEU A 299 6.17 -14.24 7.47
N LEU A 300 5.41 -15.15 6.86
CA LEU A 300 5.05 -16.42 7.49
C LEU A 300 6.16 -17.44 7.24
N ARG A 301 6.79 -17.90 8.32
CA ARG A 301 7.97 -18.79 8.25
C ARG A 301 7.67 -20.19 8.73
N THR A 302 8.36 -21.16 8.13
CA THR A 302 8.45 -22.51 8.69
C THR A 302 9.12 -22.44 10.07
N ARG A 303 8.66 -23.30 10.99
CA ARG A 303 9.14 -23.35 12.37
C ARG A 303 10.06 -24.54 12.58
N ASN A 304 11.02 -24.40 13.49
CA ASN A 304 11.90 -25.48 13.94
C ASN A 304 12.73 -26.12 12.81
N THR A 305 12.92 -25.41 11.70
CA THR A 305 13.84 -25.78 10.63
C THR A 305 15.08 -24.89 10.73
N PRO A 306 16.28 -25.38 10.39
CA PRO A 306 17.48 -24.53 10.37
C PRO A 306 17.39 -23.38 9.36
N THR A 307 16.69 -23.58 8.23
CA THR A 307 16.58 -22.59 7.16
C THR A 307 15.52 -21.53 7.42
N ARG A 308 14.48 -21.86 8.22
CA ARG A 308 13.35 -20.97 8.51
C ARG A 308 12.75 -20.41 7.21
N ASP A 309 12.64 -21.21 6.16
CA ASP A 309 12.15 -20.78 4.85
C ASP A 309 10.70 -20.27 4.93
N PRO A 310 10.24 -19.43 3.99
CA PRO A 310 8.84 -19.04 3.85
C PRO A 310 7.91 -20.26 3.78
N VAL A 311 6.74 -20.17 4.41
CA VAL A 311 5.73 -21.23 4.30
C VAL A 311 5.13 -21.26 2.89
N THR A 312 4.90 -22.47 2.37
CA THR A 312 4.24 -22.70 1.09
C THR A 312 2.75 -23.04 1.23
N SER A 313 2.28 -23.25 2.46
CA SER A 313 0.86 -23.46 2.74
C SER A 313 0.48 -22.97 4.13
N ILE A 314 -0.76 -22.50 4.25
CA ILE A 314 -1.37 -22.16 5.54
C ILE A 314 -2.82 -22.65 5.57
N ASN A 315 -3.33 -22.90 6.77
CA ASN A 315 -4.74 -23.14 7.03
C ASN A 315 -5.10 -22.45 8.36
N THR A 316 -5.34 -21.15 8.30
CA THR A 316 -5.59 -20.31 9.48
C THR A 316 -6.48 -19.14 9.10
N ASN A 317 -7.15 -18.51 10.09
CA ASN A 317 -8.08 -17.40 9.86
C ASN A 317 -9.19 -17.72 8.83
N ASN A 318 -9.62 -18.99 8.76
CA ASN A 318 -10.58 -19.50 7.76
C ASN A 318 -10.15 -19.25 6.30
N VAL A 319 -8.84 -19.22 6.07
CA VAL A 319 -8.21 -19.11 4.77
C VAL A 319 -7.23 -20.27 4.65
N LYS A 320 -7.38 -21.05 3.57
CA LYS A 320 -6.41 -22.08 3.18
C LYS A 320 -5.71 -21.60 1.92
N ILE A 321 -4.37 -21.60 1.96
CA ILE A 321 -3.51 -21.23 0.84
C ILE A 321 -2.55 -22.39 0.59
N THR A 322 -2.31 -22.72 -0.66
CA THR A 322 -1.26 -23.65 -1.07
C THR A 322 -0.61 -23.13 -2.33
N THR A 323 0.71 -22.94 -2.30
CA THR A 323 1.51 -22.53 -3.44
C THR A 323 2.10 -23.78 -4.10
N GLY A 324 2.01 -23.86 -5.43
CA GLY A 324 2.68 -24.89 -6.21
C GLY A 324 4.17 -24.61 -6.37
N GLU A 325 4.84 -25.41 -7.21
CA GLU A 325 6.23 -25.19 -7.58
C GLU A 325 6.37 -24.04 -8.58
N ILE A 326 7.50 -23.33 -8.50
CA ILE A 326 7.83 -22.25 -9.43
C ILE A 326 8.20 -22.85 -10.79
N ASN A 327 7.43 -22.50 -11.82
CA ASN A 327 7.78 -22.79 -13.20
C ASN A 327 8.79 -21.74 -13.70
N VAL A 328 10.06 -22.12 -13.77
CA VAL A 328 11.15 -21.21 -14.12
C VAL A 328 11.11 -20.73 -15.56
N GLN A 329 10.57 -21.53 -16.50
CA GLN A 329 10.50 -21.19 -17.92
C GLN A 329 9.45 -20.10 -18.17
N THR A 330 8.27 -20.24 -17.57
CA THR A 330 7.17 -19.28 -17.71
C THR A 330 7.24 -18.15 -16.68
N ARG A 331 8.09 -18.30 -15.65
CA ARG A 331 8.20 -17.39 -14.49
C ARG A 331 6.85 -17.19 -13.83
N THR A 332 6.19 -18.30 -13.53
CA THR A 332 4.89 -18.34 -12.86
C THR A 332 4.83 -19.39 -11.76
N VAL A 333 3.86 -19.25 -10.86
CA VAL A 333 3.48 -20.26 -9.87
C VAL A 333 1.96 -20.35 -9.77
N SER A 334 1.45 -21.55 -9.50
CA SER A 334 0.03 -21.79 -9.21
C SER A 334 -0.25 -21.58 -7.73
N VAL A 335 -1.36 -20.92 -7.38
CA VAL A 335 -1.75 -20.62 -6.01
C VAL A 335 -3.21 -21.02 -5.81
N SER A 336 -3.45 -22.04 -4.98
CA SER A 336 -4.78 -22.50 -4.61
C SER A 336 -5.23 -21.83 -3.32
N ILE A 337 -6.45 -21.27 -3.33
CA ILE A 337 -7.02 -20.50 -2.23
C ILE A 337 -8.44 -20.99 -1.96
N GLU A 338 -8.76 -21.22 -0.69
CA GLU A 338 -10.13 -21.45 -0.21
C GLU A 338 -10.41 -20.49 0.95
N SER A 339 -11.51 -19.74 0.88
CA SER A 339 -11.98 -18.91 1.98
C SER A 339 -13.46 -18.57 1.84
N ASN A 340 -14.19 -18.55 2.97
CA ASN A 340 -15.60 -18.17 3.00
C ASN A 340 -15.82 -16.66 3.21
N ILE A 341 -14.77 -15.84 3.22
CA ILE A 341 -14.89 -14.40 3.52
C ILE A 341 -15.78 -13.64 2.52
N ALA A 342 -15.85 -14.10 1.26
CA ALA A 342 -16.75 -13.52 0.25
C ALA A 342 -18.25 -13.78 0.55
N ASP A 343 -18.58 -14.84 1.29
CA ASP A 343 -19.95 -15.20 1.68
C ASP A 343 -20.35 -14.66 3.07
N ARG A 344 -19.70 -13.58 3.52
CA ARG A 344 -20.03 -12.91 4.78
C ARG A 344 -20.86 -11.66 4.58
N CYS A 345 -21.56 -11.27 5.63
CA CYS A 345 -22.19 -9.95 5.70
C CYS A 345 -21.16 -8.85 5.88
N LEU A 346 -21.49 -7.66 5.39
CA LEU A 346 -20.73 -6.43 5.69
C LEU A 346 -20.88 -6.05 7.18
N PRO A 347 -19.99 -5.21 7.73
CA PRO A 347 -20.05 -4.83 9.13
C PRO A 347 -21.38 -4.14 9.43
N GLY A 348 -21.98 -4.47 10.57
CA GLY A 348 -23.33 -3.99 10.94
C GLY A 348 -24.48 -4.87 10.43
N TYR A 349 -24.21 -5.86 9.58
CA TYR A 349 -25.19 -6.83 9.11
C TYR A 349 -24.88 -8.24 9.61
N VAL A 350 -25.92 -9.06 9.71
CA VAL A 350 -25.89 -10.47 10.08
C VAL A 350 -26.82 -11.25 9.13
N TRP A 351 -26.60 -12.55 8.97
CA TRP A 351 -27.54 -13.38 8.21
C TRP A 351 -28.92 -13.32 8.86
N ARG A 352 -29.98 -13.24 8.04
CA ARG A 352 -31.36 -13.17 8.51
C ARG A 352 -31.78 -14.46 9.19
N GLU A 353 -31.31 -15.60 8.66
CA GLU A 353 -31.58 -16.94 9.20
C GLU A 353 -33.07 -17.20 9.45
N ALA A 354 -33.93 -16.83 8.49
CA ALA A 354 -35.33 -17.30 8.48
C ALA A 354 -35.40 -18.83 8.52
N ILE A 355 -34.42 -19.47 7.89
CA ILE A 355 -34.03 -20.88 8.02
C ILE A 355 -32.50 -20.98 8.04
N PRO A 356 -31.88 -22.12 8.38
CA PRO A 356 -30.42 -22.24 8.44
C PRO A 356 -29.66 -21.86 7.16
N SER A 357 -30.26 -22.02 5.98
CA SER A 357 -29.65 -21.65 4.68
C SER A 357 -29.94 -20.22 4.23
N ASP A 358 -30.71 -19.44 4.99
CA ASP A 358 -31.07 -18.06 4.65
C ASP A 358 -29.96 -17.06 5.04
N HIS A 359 -28.99 -16.90 4.13
CA HIS A 359 -27.85 -15.99 4.29
C HIS A 359 -28.11 -14.57 3.74
N VAL A 360 -29.36 -14.10 3.72
CA VAL A 360 -29.67 -12.70 3.39
C VAL A 360 -29.20 -11.78 4.51
N CYS A 361 -28.37 -10.79 4.19
CA CYS A 361 -27.79 -9.90 5.21
C CYS A 361 -28.75 -8.77 5.62
N VAL A 362 -29.06 -8.73 6.91
CA VAL A 362 -29.99 -7.78 7.53
C VAL A 362 -29.41 -7.21 8.82
N THR A 363 -30.04 -6.21 9.42
CA THR A 363 -29.62 -5.71 10.73
C THR A 363 -29.94 -6.73 11.82
N ARG A 364 -29.26 -6.66 12.98
CA ARG A 364 -29.57 -7.53 14.13
C ARG A 364 -31.03 -7.41 14.58
N LYS A 365 -31.63 -6.21 14.48
CA LYS A 365 -33.04 -5.98 14.77
C LYS A 365 -33.95 -6.84 13.89
N ILE A 366 -33.69 -6.87 12.58
CA ILE A 366 -34.49 -7.65 11.62
C ILE A 366 -34.28 -9.16 11.83
N ARG A 367 -33.05 -9.61 12.12
CA ARG A 367 -32.79 -11.02 12.47
C ARG A 367 -33.59 -11.45 13.70
N ASN A 368 -33.58 -10.64 14.76
CA ASN A 368 -34.35 -10.93 15.98
C ASN A 368 -35.86 -10.95 15.71
N GLN A 369 -36.37 -10.03 14.88
CA GLN A 369 -37.77 -10.04 14.44
C GLN A 369 -38.10 -11.32 13.66
N THR A 370 -37.22 -11.75 12.75
CA THR A 370 -37.38 -12.98 11.96
C THR A 370 -37.49 -14.21 12.86
N LEU A 371 -36.66 -14.30 13.91
CA LEU A 371 -36.73 -15.38 14.90
C LEU A 371 -38.03 -15.34 15.71
N ALA A 372 -38.47 -14.15 16.12
CA ALA A 372 -39.75 -13.98 16.82
C ALA A 372 -40.95 -14.39 15.93
N ASP A 373 -40.88 -14.08 14.63
CA ASP A 373 -41.91 -14.47 13.65
C ASP A 373 -41.94 -15.99 13.44
N ASN A 374 -40.77 -16.64 13.37
CA ASN A 374 -40.68 -18.10 13.31
C ASN A 374 -41.30 -18.75 14.56
N ALA A 375 -41.02 -18.22 15.76
CA ALA A 375 -41.57 -18.73 17.01
C ALA A 375 -43.09 -18.54 17.11
N ALA A 376 -43.62 -17.44 16.57
CA ALA A 376 -45.05 -17.14 16.57
C ALA A 376 -45.81 -17.78 15.38
N ALA A 377 -45.13 -18.48 14.47
CA ALA A 377 -45.72 -18.97 13.23
C ALA A 377 -46.99 -19.80 13.45
N ALA A 378 -46.97 -20.71 14.42
CA ALA A 378 -48.11 -21.59 14.73
C ALA A 378 -49.31 -20.83 15.30
N SER A 379 -49.09 -19.83 16.16
CA SER A 379 -50.18 -19.06 16.78
C SER A 379 -50.89 -18.12 15.79
N ARG A 380 -50.28 -17.84 14.64
CA ARG A 380 -50.80 -16.95 13.59
C ARG A 380 -51.48 -17.70 12.43
N ARG A 381 -51.51 -19.04 12.46
CA ARG A 381 -52.24 -19.88 11.50
C ARG A 381 -53.67 -20.14 11.97
N LYS A 382 -54.60 -20.33 11.03
CA LYS A 382 -55.96 -20.79 11.34
C LYS A 382 -55.93 -22.29 11.67
N PRO A 383 -56.59 -22.75 12.75
CA PRO A 383 -56.75 -24.18 13.00
C PRO A 383 -57.63 -24.81 11.89
N SER A 384 -57.01 -25.63 11.04
CA SER A 384 -57.65 -26.68 10.24
C SER A 384 -58.65 -26.30 9.13
N SER A 385 -58.81 -25.04 8.72
CA SER A 385 -59.82 -24.71 7.69
C SER A 385 -59.56 -23.40 6.93
N GLY A 386 -58.82 -23.48 5.83
CA GLY A 386 -58.63 -22.34 4.94
C GLY A 386 -58.14 -22.72 3.53
N PRO A 387 -58.14 -21.76 2.58
CA PRO A 387 -57.83 -22.02 1.17
C PRO A 387 -56.47 -22.67 0.92
N ASN A 388 -55.51 -22.46 1.84
CA ASN A 388 -54.14 -22.97 1.75
C ASN A 388 -53.87 -24.09 2.79
N GLY A 389 -54.90 -24.81 3.24
CA GLY A 389 -54.75 -25.90 4.21
C GLY A 389 -54.17 -25.45 5.55
N VAL A 390 -53.28 -26.26 6.13
CA VAL A 390 -52.66 -26.04 7.46
C VAL A 390 -51.78 -24.79 7.56
N ASP A 391 -51.38 -24.22 6.42
CA ASP A 391 -50.55 -23.01 6.35
C ASP A 391 -51.39 -21.73 6.19
N THR A 392 -52.73 -21.81 6.22
CA THR A 392 -53.59 -20.63 6.08
C THR A 392 -53.37 -19.65 7.23
N CYS A 393 -53.01 -18.40 6.92
CA CYS A 393 -52.86 -17.34 7.91
C CYS A 393 -54.20 -16.83 8.45
N LYS A 394 -54.22 -16.42 9.72
CA LYS A 394 -55.34 -15.67 10.32
C LYS A 394 -55.56 -14.34 9.59
N GLN A 395 -56.76 -13.77 9.66
CA GLN A 395 -57.06 -12.47 9.06
C GLN A 395 -56.09 -11.41 9.59
N GLY A 396 -55.56 -10.56 8.70
CA GLY A 396 -54.53 -9.57 9.01
C GLY A 396 -53.09 -10.07 8.91
N TYR A 397 -52.89 -11.38 8.67
CA TYR A 397 -51.57 -11.96 8.45
C TYR A 397 -51.43 -12.53 7.03
N VAL A 398 -50.20 -12.53 6.52
CA VAL A 398 -49.81 -13.03 5.20
C VAL A 398 -48.55 -13.90 5.33
N TRP A 399 -48.23 -14.72 4.33
CA TRP A 399 -46.94 -15.42 4.30
C TRP A 399 -45.79 -14.43 4.16
N ARG A 400 -44.70 -14.67 4.89
CA ARG A 400 -43.52 -13.80 4.91
C ARG A 400 -42.74 -13.84 3.60
N GLU A 401 -42.73 -14.98 2.92
CA GLU A 401 -42.10 -15.14 1.60
C GLU A 401 -40.61 -14.71 1.58
N ALA A 402 -39.89 -14.95 2.68
CA ALA A 402 -38.51 -14.53 2.82
C ALA A 402 -37.55 -15.25 1.86
N TYR A 403 -37.87 -16.48 1.44
CA TYR A 403 -37.07 -17.29 0.52
C TYR A 403 -37.95 -18.08 -0.45
N SER A 404 -37.39 -18.43 -1.61
CA SER A 404 -38.10 -18.98 -2.77
C SER A 404 -38.71 -20.37 -2.58
N SER A 405 -38.36 -21.08 -1.49
CA SER A 405 -38.80 -22.44 -1.21
C SER A 405 -39.92 -22.52 -0.17
N ASN A 406 -41.00 -21.75 -0.35
CA ASN A 406 -42.25 -21.93 0.40
C ASN A 406 -42.21 -21.42 1.88
N ASP A 407 -41.76 -20.19 2.10
CA ASP A 407 -41.77 -19.56 3.44
C ASP A 407 -43.20 -19.15 3.88
N HIS A 408 -43.91 -20.10 4.50
CA HIS A 408 -45.28 -19.94 4.99
C HIS A 408 -45.37 -19.49 6.47
N VAL A 409 -44.36 -18.78 6.96
CA VAL A 409 -44.45 -18.14 8.28
C VAL A 409 -45.43 -16.97 8.18
N CYS A 410 -46.51 -17.01 8.94
CA CYS A 410 -47.53 -15.96 8.94
C CYS A 410 -47.03 -14.72 9.71
N VAL A 411 -46.98 -13.58 9.04
CA VAL A 411 -46.49 -12.29 9.55
C VAL A 411 -47.44 -11.16 9.12
N LEU A 412 -47.22 -9.95 9.64
CA LEU A 412 -47.95 -8.76 9.16
C LEU A 412 -47.52 -8.40 7.73
N PRO A 413 -48.38 -7.75 6.92
CA PRO A 413 -48.03 -7.33 5.56
C PRO A 413 -46.72 -6.52 5.49
N GLU A 414 -46.46 -5.64 6.44
CA GLU A 414 -45.25 -4.82 6.49
C GLU A 414 -43.98 -5.67 6.68
N THR A 415 -44.07 -6.78 7.41
CA THR A 415 -42.94 -7.71 7.59
C THR A 415 -42.62 -8.48 6.31
N ARG A 416 -43.64 -8.87 5.52
CA ARG A 416 -43.42 -9.47 4.19
C ARG A 416 -42.73 -8.47 3.27
N ASP A 417 -43.20 -7.23 3.25
CA ASP A 417 -42.61 -6.17 2.42
C ASP A 417 -41.15 -5.88 2.84
N GLN A 418 -40.86 -5.91 4.15
CA GLN A 418 -39.50 -5.82 4.69
C GLN A 418 -38.62 -7.00 4.24
N ALA A 419 -39.14 -8.24 4.26
CA ALA A 419 -38.39 -9.42 3.80
C ALA A 419 -38.05 -9.33 2.29
N GLN A 420 -38.98 -8.84 1.47
CA GLN A 420 -38.75 -8.58 0.05
C GLN A 420 -37.71 -7.47 -0.16
N TYR A 421 -37.81 -6.37 0.60
CA TYR A 421 -36.80 -5.31 0.58
C TYR A 421 -35.40 -5.83 0.92
N ASP A 422 -35.29 -6.71 1.93
CA ASP A 422 -34.02 -7.32 2.32
C ASP A 422 -33.44 -8.24 1.25
N ASN A 423 -34.28 -9.04 0.59
CA ASN A 423 -33.88 -9.86 -0.56
C ASN A 423 -33.31 -8.99 -1.69
N ASN A 424 -33.98 -7.89 -2.01
CA ASN A 424 -33.54 -6.93 -3.04
C ASN A 424 -32.21 -6.22 -2.68
N HIS A 425 -31.85 -6.15 -1.39
CA HIS A 425 -30.60 -5.53 -0.92
C HIS A 425 -29.49 -6.54 -0.55
N ALA A 426 -29.77 -7.85 -0.61
CA ALA A 426 -28.86 -8.90 -0.14
C ALA A 426 -27.46 -8.81 -0.77
N VAL A 427 -27.37 -8.56 -2.07
CA VAL A 427 -26.10 -8.44 -2.81
C VAL A 427 -25.30 -7.20 -2.37
N LYS A 428 -25.97 -6.10 -2.02
CA LYS A 428 -25.31 -4.86 -1.57
C LYS A 428 -24.76 -4.98 -0.14
N ARG A 429 -25.29 -5.91 0.67
CA ARG A 429 -24.96 -6.09 2.09
C ARG A 429 -24.04 -7.29 2.39
N ARG A 430 -23.55 -7.97 1.35
CA ARG A 430 -22.61 -9.11 1.43
C ARG A 430 -21.22 -8.78 0.88
N ASN A 431 -20.31 -9.75 0.94
CA ASN A 431 -19.00 -9.73 0.31
C ASN A 431 -18.11 -8.55 0.76
N PRO A 432 -17.52 -8.67 1.97
CA PRO A 432 -16.42 -7.86 2.47
C PRO A 432 -15.25 -7.62 1.52
N CYS A 433 -14.90 -8.60 0.69
CA CYS A 433 -13.71 -8.58 -0.16
C CYS A 433 -13.72 -7.41 -1.14
N ARG A 434 -14.90 -6.88 -1.45
CA ARG A 434 -15.09 -5.67 -2.28
C ARG A 434 -14.52 -4.39 -1.67
N PHE A 435 -14.14 -4.43 -0.40
CA PHE A 435 -13.63 -3.29 0.37
C PHE A 435 -12.16 -3.43 0.76
N VAL A 436 -11.44 -4.44 0.22
CA VAL A 436 -10.03 -4.69 0.52
C VAL A 436 -9.14 -4.16 -0.61
N TYR A 437 -8.67 -2.93 -0.45
CA TYR A 437 -7.87 -2.22 -1.46
C TYR A 437 -6.38 -2.07 -1.11
N GLY A 438 -5.96 -2.54 0.07
CA GLY A 438 -4.57 -2.46 0.55
C GLY A 438 -4.27 -1.14 1.28
N PRO A 439 -2.98 -0.78 1.49
CA PRO A 439 -2.57 0.41 2.23
C PRO A 439 -3.07 1.73 1.62
N LEU A 440 -3.27 1.78 0.29
CA LEU A 440 -3.72 2.99 -0.42
C LEU A 440 -5.25 3.11 -0.53
N ILE A 441 -5.99 2.48 0.38
CA ILE A 441 -7.45 2.54 0.39
C ILE A 441 -7.97 3.97 0.67
N CYS A 442 -8.89 4.42 -0.16
CA CYS A 442 -9.55 5.71 -0.01
C CYS A 442 -10.58 5.71 1.13
N GLN A 443 -10.72 6.87 1.79
CA GLN A 443 -11.82 7.10 2.72
C GLN A 443 -13.19 6.96 2.03
N ASN A 444 -14.22 6.72 2.84
CA ASN A 444 -15.60 6.66 2.37
C ASN A 444 -15.95 7.94 1.58
N LYS A 445 -16.55 7.78 0.39
CA LYS A 445 -16.87 8.80 -0.64
C LYS A 445 -15.80 9.08 -1.69
N PHE A 446 -14.56 8.62 -1.50
CA PHE A 446 -13.50 8.76 -2.51
C PHE A 446 -13.23 7.44 -3.22
N VAL A 447 -12.65 7.55 -4.42
CA VAL A 447 -12.19 6.44 -5.25
C VAL A 447 -10.82 6.80 -5.83
N TRP A 448 -10.03 5.82 -6.23
CA TRP A 448 -8.80 6.10 -6.96
C TRP A 448 -9.08 6.85 -8.27
N ARG A 449 -8.25 7.86 -8.56
CA ARG A 449 -8.35 8.71 -9.75
C ARG A 449 -8.04 7.96 -11.02
N GLU A 450 -7.06 7.06 -10.97
CA GLU A 450 -6.71 6.17 -12.09
C GLU A 450 -6.37 6.92 -13.39
N ALA A 451 -5.63 8.03 -13.27
CA ALA A 451 -5.03 8.69 -14.41
C ALA A 451 -4.10 7.74 -15.21
N ASP A 452 -3.41 6.83 -14.51
CA ASP A 452 -2.82 5.59 -15.03
C ASP A 452 -2.91 4.45 -14.01
N ASN A 453 -2.30 3.30 -14.31
CA ASN A 453 -2.35 2.12 -13.45
C ASN A 453 -1.60 2.28 -12.11
N CYS A 454 -0.78 3.32 -11.94
CA CYS A 454 -0.09 3.62 -10.67
C CYS A 454 -0.73 4.84 -9.97
N ASP A 455 -1.85 5.36 -10.49
CA ASP A 455 -2.49 6.57 -9.99
C ASP A 455 -3.52 6.30 -8.87
N TYR A 456 -3.04 5.87 -7.69
CA TYR A 456 -3.80 5.69 -6.45
C TYR A 456 -4.37 6.94 -5.71
N VAL A 457 -4.59 8.10 -6.36
CA VAL A 457 -4.98 9.34 -5.67
C VAL A 457 -6.46 9.30 -5.41
N CYS A 458 -6.86 9.57 -4.18
CA CYS A 458 -8.26 9.53 -3.81
C CYS A 458 -8.97 10.81 -4.25
N VAL A 459 -9.96 10.66 -5.12
CA VAL A 459 -10.78 11.75 -5.67
C VAL A 459 -12.25 11.36 -5.64
N THR A 460 -13.12 12.32 -5.95
CA THR A 460 -14.55 12.02 -6.07
C THR A 460 -14.83 11.13 -7.27
N SER A 461 -15.95 10.40 -7.27
CA SER A 461 -16.35 9.60 -8.44
C SER A 461 -16.57 10.46 -9.69
N ALA A 462 -16.94 11.74 -9.53
CA ALA A 462 -17.05 12.69 -10.65
C ALA A 462 -15.67 12.99 -11.25
N THR A 463 -14.67 13.28 -10.41
CA THR A 463 -13.28 13.54 -10.84
C THR A 463 -12.66 12.32 -11.54
N ARG A 464 -12.92 11.09 -11.06
CA ARG A 464 -12.47 9.87 -11.76
C ARG A 464 -13.08 9.75 -13.16
N LYS A 465 -14.39 10.01 -13.29
CA LYS A 465 -15.07 10.06 -14.59
C LYS A 465 -14.45 11.11 -15.52
N GLN A 466 -14.17 12.31 -14.99
CA GLN A 466 -13.50 13.38 -15.72
C GLN A 466 -12.10 12.94 -16.19
N THR A 467 -11.32 12.32 -15.31
CA THR A 467 -9.97 11.80 -15.62
C THR A 467 -10.00 10.82 -16.79
N PHE A 468 -10.98 9.92 -16.83
CA PHE A 468 -11.16 8.99 -17.95
C PHE A 468 -11.56 9.69 -19.25
N ALA A 469 -12.46 10.68 -19.17
CA ALA A 469 -12.81 11.49 -20.33
C ALA A 469 -11.60 12.25 -20.89
N ASP A 470 -10.74 12.78 -20.01
CA ASP A 470 -9.51 13.47 -20.40
C ASP A 470 -8.49 12.53 -21.04
N ASN A 471 -8.31 11.32 -20.49
CA ASN A 471 -7.47 10.29 -21.10
C ASN A 471 -7.97 9.93 -22.51
N ALA A 472 -9.28 9.74 -22.68
CA ALA A 472 -9.88 9.41 -23.98
C ALA A 472 -9.76 10.55 -25.00
N ALA A 473 -9.87 11.80 -24.55
CA ALA A 473 -9.74 12.99 -25.41
C ALA A 473 -8.28 13.39 -25.68
N ALA A 474 -7.30 12.81 -24.97
CA ALA A 474 -5.89 13.20 -25.04
C ALA A 474 -5.32 13.25 -26.48
N PRO A 475 -5.60 12.28 -27.38
CA PRO A 475 -5.08 12.31 -28.74
C PRO A 475 -5.58 13.50 -29.56
N LEU A 476 -6.82 13.96 -29.31
CA LEU A 476 -7.44 15.09 -30.03
C LEU A 476 -6.92 16.45 -29.56
N ARG A 477 -6.26 16.50 -28.40
CA ARG A 477 -5.76 17.72 -27.76
C ARG A 477 -4.25 17.89 -27.91
N ARG A 478 -3.61 17.02 -28.71
CA ARG A 478 -2.18 17.07 -29.01
C ARG A 478 -1.92 17.47 -30.46
N ARG A 479 -0.85 18.22 -30.64
CA ARG A 479 -0.25 18.52 -31.94
C ARG A 479 0.64 17.33 -32.38
N PRO A 480 1.01 17.25 -33.67
CA PRO A 480 1.95 16.24 -34.16
C PRO A 480 3.33 16.24 -33.48
N ASP A 481 3.73 17.36 -32.88
CA ASP A 481 4.99 17.49 -32.13
C ASP A 481 4.88 17.13 -30.63
N ASN A 482 3.80 16.44 -30.25
CA ASN A 482 3.47 16.02 -28.87
C ASN A 482 3.23 17.17 -27.87
N ARG A 483 3.13 18.43 -28.30
CA ARG A 483 2.68 19.53 -27.45
C ARG A 483 1.15 19.64 -27.43
N CYS A 484 0.61 20.27 -26.39
CA CYS A 484 -0.83 20.54 -26.34
C CYS A 484 -1.25 21.58 -27.40
N ILE A 485 -2.47 21.46 -27.91
CA ILE A 485 -3.10 22.49 -28.76
C ILE A 485 -3.34 23.78 -27.94
N LEU A 486 -3.58 24.91 -28.61
CA LEU A 486 -3.79 26.20 -27.92
C LEU A 486 -4.96 26.11 -26.93
N GLY A 487 -4.78 26.65 -25.72
CA GLY A 487 -5.76 26.58 -24.63
C GLY A 487 -5.72 25.31 -23.78
N TYR A 488 -4.83 24.38 -24.09
CA TYR A 488 -4.62 23.15 -23.31
C TYR A 488 -3.19 23.07 -22.78
N HIS A 489 -3.05 22.43 -21.63
CA HIS A 489 -1.79 22.25 -20.92
C HIS A 489 -1.67 20.80 -20.46
N PHE A 490 -0.44 20.30 -20.27
CA PHE A 490 -0.26 18.97 -19.70
C PHE A 490 -0.92 18.89 -18.33
N ARG A 491 -1.62 17.80 -18.05
CA ARG A 491 -2.37 17.61 -16.82
C ARG A 491 -1.44 17.50 -15.61
N ASN A 492 -0.25 16.93 -15.79
CA ASN A 492 0.76 16.78 -14.75
C ASN A 492 0.21 16.10 -13.48
N ALA A 493 -0.70 15.13 -13.64
CA ALA A 493 -1.22 14.32 -12.54
C ALA A 493 -0.09 13.55 -11.83
N TYR A 494 0.95 13.22 -12.59
CA TYR A 494 2.21 12.65 -12.13
C TYR A 494 3.32 13.05 -13.13
N PRO A 495 4.60 12.85 -12.78
CA PRO A 495 5.71 13.14 -13.69
C PRO A 495 5.62 12.35 -14.99
N ASN A 496 5.72 13.04 -16.13
CA ASN A 496 5.49 12.55 -17.49
C ASN A 496 4.01 12.31 -17.88
N ASP A 497 3.04 12.74 -17.07
CA ASP A 497 1.64 12.81 -17.49
C ASP A 497 1.43 13.89 -18.56
N THR A 498 1.43 13.45 -19.81
CA THR A 498 1.34 14.31 -20.99
C THR A 498 -0.11 14.48 -21.49
N VAL A 499 -1.12 14.04 -20.75
CA VAL A 499 -2.54 14.24 -21.13
C VAL A 499 -2.84 15.73 -21.16
N CYS A 500 -3.42 16.24 -22.24
CA CYS A 500 -3.72 17.66 -22.39
C CYS A 500 -5.13 17.97 -21.84
N VAL A 501 -5.21 18.93 -20.91
CA VAL A 501 -6.43 19.38 -20.23
C VAL A 501 -6.50 20.90 -20.19
N LEU A 502 -7.66 21.44 -19.82
CA LEU A 502 -7.84 22.87 -19.56
C LEU A 502 -7.13 23.27 -18.24
N ASP A 503 -6.85 24.56 -18.08
CA ASP A 503 -6.12 25.08 -16.91
C ASP A 503 -6.82 24.83 -15.58
N ASP A 504 -8.14 24.94 -15.55
CA ASP A 504 -8.95 24.65 -14.37
C ASP A 504 -8.81 23.19 -13.92
N ILE A 505 -8.81 22.25 -14.86
CA ILE A 505 -8.58 20.82 -14.61
C ILE A 505 -7.13 20.60 -14.11
N ARG A 506 -6.15 21.26 -14.71
CA ARG A 506 -4.75 21.17 -14.24
C ARG A 506 -4.62 21.64 -12.79
N ILE A 507 -5.27 22.75 -12.41
CA ILE A 507 -5.30 23.25 -11.03
C ILE A 507 -6.03 22.26 -10.10
N GLN A 508 -7.16 21.70 -10.53
CA GLN A 508 -7.88 20.66 -9.77
C GLN A 508 -6.97 19.45 -9.49
N VAL A 509 -6.24 18.98 -10.50
CA VAL A 509 -5.33 17.83 -10.38
C VAL A 509 -4.20 18.10 -9.40
N LEU A 510 -3.64 19.30 -9.38
CA LEU A 510 -2.65 19.71 -8.38
C LEU A 510 -3.25 19.65 -6.97
N ASN A 511 -4.43 20.25 -6.77
CA ASN A 511 -5.11 20.22 -5.48
C ASN A 511 -5.46 18.79 -5.02
N ASP A 512 -5.82 17.92 -5.95
CA ASP A 512 -6.07 16.51 -5.65
C ASP A 512 -4.81 15.75 -5.23
N ASN A 513 -3.66 16.07 -5.84
CA ASN A 513 -2.36 15.54 -5.40
C ASN A 513 -1.98 16.07 -4.01
N LEU A 514 -2.20 17.35 -3.73
CA LEU A 514 -1.95 17.95 -2.40
C LEU A 514 -2.81 17.32 -1.30
N ALA A 515 -4.05 16.96 -1.62
CA ALA A 515 -5.00 16.41 -0.66
C ALA A 515 -4.97 14.88 -0.58
N ALA A 516 -4.14 14.20 -1.39
CA ALA A 516 -4.12 12.75 -1.54
C ALA A 516 -4.12 12.02 -0.19
N ASP A 517 -3.24 12.46 0.69
CA ASP A 517 -2.92 11.87 1.98
C ASP A 517 -4.14 11.95 2.91
N THR A 518 -4.71 13.14 3.03
CA THR A 518 -5.89 13.40 3.87
C THR A 518 -7.15 12.65 3.44
N ARG A 519 -7.15 12.05 2.23
CA ARG A 519 -8.27 11.29 1.65
C ARG A 519 -8.05 9.77 1.69
N LEU A 520 -6.89 9.31 2.17
CA LEU A 520 -6.64 7.91 2.48
C LEU A 520 -7.21 7.57 3.86
N VAL A 521 -7.56 6.30 4.06
CA VAL A 521 -7.90 5.82 5.42
C VAL A 521 -6.68 5.90 6.35
N TYR A 522 -5.46 5.95 5.79
CA TYR A 522 -4.18 5.87 6.51
C TYR A 522 -3.12 6.86 6.01
N GLY A 523 -3.54 8.04 5.56
CA GLY A 523 -2.60 9.11 5.23
C GLY A 523 -2.08 9.86 6.44
#